data_AF-A0A1G6AIV6-F1
#
_entry.id   AF-A0A1G6AIV6-F1
#
_cell.length_a   1.000
_cell.length_b   1.000
_cell.length_c   1.000
_cell.angle_alpha   90.00
_cell.angle_beta   90.00
_cell.angle_gamma   90.00
#
_symmetry.space_group_name_H-M   'P 1'
#
loop_
_entity.id
_entity.type
_entity.pdbx_description
1 polymer ?
#
loop_
_entity_poly.entity_id
_entity_poly.type
_entity_poly.pdbx_seq_one_letter_code
_entity_poly.pdbx_strand_id
1 'polypeptide(L)'
;MSTLIYCQNSLSATPYYLEEASLNVYSLEELSYFMLNNVYLLSTKLMNSELCNWIGRELKRPKLAQELLGLVQNNAPLHIFVGHILSANGYASAKEIKDTLAVIATFENKTEAERKKMRADRLMNKDKLVDAIYEYETLLADEVAKTMPKVTEGDVYHNLGCAFSRLFLFDEAMKCFDEAYKRNQKKQSLHCLLYAARCAKDKGAFDEYVAKYLVSKDEIDEVLKVVSLVTARENIIEFDTAINELVNDEGKRENAISSLSGVIRDWKEEYINLCKI
;
A
#
# COMPACT_ATOMS: atom_id res chain seq x y z
N MET A 1 6.90 15.79 17.58
CA MET A 1 6.08 16.69 18.42
C MET A 1 4.78 16.93 17.69
N SER A 2 3.67 16.43 18.21
CA SER A 2 2.33 16.66 17.65
C SER A 2 1.81 18.02 18.15
N THR A 3 1.79 19.02 17.27
CA THR A 3 1.15 20.31 17.54
C THR A 3 -0.36 20.19 17.37
N LEU A 4 -1.11 20.63 18.39
CA LEU A 4 -2.56 20.63 18.39
C LEU A 4 -3.03 21.81 17.51
N ILE A 5 -3.60 21.51 16.34
CA ILE A 5 -4.16 22.53 15.43
C ILE A 5 -5.64 22.68 15.77
N TYR A 6 -6.02 23.85 16.30
CA TYR A 6 -7.43 24.16 16.57
C TYR A 6 -8.13 24.56 15.26
N CYS A 7 -9.34 24.04 15.02
CA CYS A 7 -10.16 24.53 13.91
C CYS A 7 -10.42 26.02 14.13
N GLN A 8 -10.03 26.87 13.18
CA GLN A 8 -10.13 28.33 13.37
C GLN A 8 -11.57 28.81 13.27
N ASN A 9 -12.43 28.03 12.63
CA ASN A 9 -13.84 28.32 12.41
C ASN A 9 -14.75 27.33 13.15
N SER A 10 -16.00 27.75 13.40
CA SER A 10 -17.06 26.87 13.88
C SER A 10 -17.30 25.72 12.88
N LEU A 11 -17.41 24.50 13.40
CA LEU A 11 -17.83 23.33 12.61
C LEU A 11 -19.18 23.60 11.92
N SER A 12 -19.32 23.14 10.68
CA SER A 12 -20.62 23.16 10.00
C SER A 12 -21.63 22.28 10.71
N ALA A 13 -22.89 22.70 10.73
CA ALA A 13 -23.99 21.86 11.25
C ALA A 13 -24.35 20.75 10.25
N THR A 14 -24.15 21.01 8.95
CA THR A 14 -24.38 20.07 7.86
C THR A 14 -23.03 19.65 7.27
N PRO A 15 -22.56 18.41 7.49
CA PRO A 15 -21.27 17.97 6.95
C PRO A 15 -21.33 17.79 5.43
N TYR A 16 -20.15 17.81 4.81
CA TYR A 16 -19.97 17.30 3.45
C TYR A 16 -19.56 15.83 3.51
N TYR A 17 -20.24 14.97 2.74
CA TYR A 17 -19.96 13.55 2.69
C TYR A 17 -18.98 13.22 1.55
N LEU A 18 -17.82 12.69 1.90
CA LEU A 18 -16.83 12.18 0.97
C LEU A 18 -17.15 10.72 0.63
N GLU A 19 -17.78 10.48 -0.52
CA GLU A 19 -18.17 9.13 -0.96
C GLU A 19 -16.99 8.15 -1.01
N GLU A 20 -15.85 8.59 -1.55
CA GLU A 20 -14.64 7.77 -1.77
C GLU A 20 -14.04 7.23 -0.44
N ALA A 21 -14.33 7.87 0.69
CA ALA A 21 -13.83 7.50 2.01
C ALA A 21 -14.95 7.17 3.01
N SER A 22 -16.22 7.25 2.58
CA SER A 22 -17.39 7.12 3.44
C SER A 22 -17.30 7.96 4.73
N LEU A 23 -16.84 9.21 4.60
CA LEU A 23 -16.50 10.08 5.73
C LEU A 23 -17.24 11.42 5.63
N ASN A 24 -17.75 11.90 6.77
CA ASN A 24 -18.26 13.26 6.91
C ASN A 24 -17.14 14.22 7.32
N VAL A 25 -17.01 15.34 6.62
CA VAL A 25 -16.14 16.46 7.02
C VAL A 25 -16.96 17.69 7.37
N TYR A 26 -16.58 18.36 8.45
CA TYR A 26 -17.32 19.45 9.07
C TYR A 26 -16.60 20.80 8.96
N SER A 27 -15.30 20.79 8.67
CA SER A 27 -14.47 21.99 8.56
C SER A 27 -13.53 21.95 7.35
N LEU A 28 -12.93 23.10 7.04
CA LEU A 28 -11.93 23.16 5.97
C LEU A 28 -10.66 22.44 6.40
N GLU A 29 -10.33 22.47 7.69
CA GLU A 29 -9.20 21.80 8.32
C GLU A 29 -9.33 20.28 8.24
N GLU A 30 -10.52 19.72 8.49
CA GLU A 30 -10.79 18.30 8.31
C GLU A 30 -10.70 17.88 6.84
N LEU A 31 -11.24 18.69 5.93
CA LEU A 31 -11.08 18.47 4.50
C LEU A 31 -9.61 18.51 4.08
N SER A 32 -8.83 19.43 4.64
CA SER A 32 -7.39 19.57 4.38
C SER A 32 -6.61 18.38 4.93
N TYR A 33 -6.91 17.94 6.15
CA TYR A 33 -6.36 16.73 6.74
C TYR A 33 -6.66 15.50 5.87
N PHE A 34 -7.91 15.36 5.40
CA PHE A 34 -8.30 14.29 4.50
C PHE A 34 -7.46 14.30 3.22
N MET A 35 -7.35 15.44 2.55
CA MET A 35 -6.59 15.58 1.30
C MET A 35 -5.11 15.24 1.47
N LEU A 36 -4.47 15.69 2.55
CA LEU A 36 -3.05 15.44 2.82
C LEU A 36 -2.76 13.96 3.12
N ASN A 37 -3.66 13.29 3.84
CA ASN A 37 -3.44 11.91 4.27
C ASN A 37 -3.93 10.88 3.23
N ASN A 38 -4.85 11.28 2.37
CA ASN A 38 -5.49 10.41 1.38
C ASN A 38 -5.33 10.90 -0.05
N VAL A 39 -4.15 11.45 -0.38
CA VAL A 39 -3.87 12.05 -1.70
C VAL A 39 -4.32 11.16 -2.88
N TYR A 40 -4.17 9.84 -2.77
CA TYR A 40 -4.56 8.89 -3.84
C TYR A 40 -6.04 8.59 -3.98
N LEU A 41 -6.84 8.94 -2.97
CA LEU A 41 -8.30 8.93 -3.11
C LEU A 41 -8.78 10.11 -3.94
N LEU A 42 -7.98 11.19 -4.04
CA LEU A 42 -8.39 12.39 -4.73
C LEU A 42 -8.54 12.13 -6.23
N SER A 43 -9.70 12.50 -6.75
CA SER A 43 -10.02 12.42 -8.15
C SER A 43 -10.67 13.71 -8.64
N THR A 44 -10.79 13.86 -9.97
CA THR A 44 -11.53 14.98 -10.55
C THR A 44 -13.01 15.01 -10.14
N LYS A 45 -13.57 13.92 -9.59
CA LYS A 45 -14.94 13.91 -9.03
C LYS A 45 -15.08 14.83 -7.82
N LEU A 46 -13.99 15.09 -7.11
CA LEU A 46 -13.94 16.06 -6.00
C LEU A 46 -14.16 17.50 -6.49
N MET A 47 -13.83 17.79 -7.75
CA MET A 47 -13.98 19.11 -8.36
C MET A 47 -15.42 19.33 -8.84
N ASN A 48 -16.35 19.40 -7.89
CA ASN A 48 -17.77 19.54 -8.17
C ASN A 48 -18.38 20.79 -7.51
N SER A 49 -19.54 21.20 -8.04
CA SER A 49 -20.24 22.39 -7.54
C SER A 49 -20.82 22.22 -6.13
N GLU A 50 -21.12 21.00 -5.71
CA GLU A 50 -21.67 20.70 -4.39
C GLU A 50 -20.67 21.02 -3.29
N LEU A 51 -19.42 20.54 -3.42
CA LEU A 51 -18.33 20.85 -2.50
C LEU A 51 -18.08 22.35 -2.43
N CYS A 52 -18.03 23.03 -3.58
CA CYS A 52 -17.81 24.47 -3.62
C CYS A 52 -18.94 25.24 -2.91
N ASN A 53 -20.19 24.86 -3.15
CA ASN A 53 -21.35 25.46 -2.52
C ASN A 53 -21.39 25.22 -1.01
N TRP A 54 -21.00 24.02 -0.56
CA TRP A 54 -20.88 23.69 0.86
C TRP A 54 -19.83 24.59 1.55
N ILE A 55 -18.64 24.75 0.95
CA ILE A 55 -17.60 25.67 1.44
C ILE A 55 -18.14 27.11 1.55
N GLY A 56 -18.92 27.54 0.55
CA GLY A 56 -19.48 28.90 0.52
C GLY A 56 -20.54 29.14 1.58
N ARG A 57 -21.49 28.21 1.72
CA ARG A 57 -22.70 28.35 2.54
C ARG A 57 -22.48 27.88 3.97
N GLU A 58 -22.04 26.64 4.14
CA GLU A 58 -21.93 25.99 5.46
C GLU A 58 -20.68 26.48 6.21
N LEU A 59 -19.54 26.64 5.51
CA LEU A 59 -18.31 27.17 6.11
C LEU A 59 -18.21 28.71 6.05
N LYS A 60 -19.21 29.38 5.48
CA LYS A 60 -19.28 30.85 5.33
C LYS A 60 -18.05 31.45 4.62
N ARG A 61 -17.51 30.76 3.61
CA ARG A 61 -16.36 31.22 2.80
C ARG A 61 -16.75 31.48 1.34
N PRO A 62 -17.60 32.50 1.05
CA PRO A 62 -18.14 32.74 -0.29
C PRO A 62 -17.07 33.11 -1.32
N LYS A 63 -16.01 33.81 -0.92
CA LYS A 63 -14.89 34.16 -1.83
C LYS A 63 -14.17 32.90 -2.33
N LEU A 64 -13.82 32.00 -1.42
CA LEU A 64 -13.18 30.73 -1.76
C LEU A 64 -14.09 29.86 -2.65
N ALA A 65 -15.38 29.80 -2.32
CA ALA A 65 -16.35 29.06 -3.13
C ALA A 65 -16.42 29.59 -4.57
N GLN A 66 -16.41 30.90 -4.76
CA GLN A 66 -16.42 31.52 -6.09
C GLN A 66 -15.15 31.21 -6.88
N GLU A 67 -13.97 31.30 -6.25
CA GLU A 67 -12.70 30.93 -6.87
C GLU A 67 -12.69 29.45 -7.30
N LEU A 68 -13.11 28.55 -6.41
CA LEU A 68 -13.18 27.11 -6.69
C LEU A 68 -14.17 26.79 -7.81
N LEU A 69 -15.35 27.43 -7.84
CA LEU A 69 -16.31 27.28 -8.94
C LEU A 69 -15.72 27.73 -10.27
N GLY A 70 -14.94 28.83 -10.28
CA GLY A 70 -14.22 29.28 -11.47
C GLY A 70 -13.22 28.24 -11.97
N LEU A 71 -12.49 27.58 -11.07
CA LEU A 71 -11.57 26.50 -11.44
C LEU A 71 -12.30 25.28 -12.04
N VAL A 72 -13.45 24.90 -11.47
CA VAL A 72 -14.30 23.82 -12.01
C VAL A 72 -14.79 24.18 -13.41
N GLN A 73 -15.30 25.39 -13.61
CA GLN A 73 -15.80 25.86 -14.91
C GLN A 73 -14.72 25.93 -15.98
N ASN A 74 -13.49 26.31 -15.60
CA ASN A 74 -12.35 26.40 -16.51
C ASN A 74 -11.62 25.07 -16.71
N ASN A 75 -12.13 23.96 -16.14
CA ASN A 75 -11.51 22.65 -16.20
C ASN A 75 -10.03 22.67 -15.75
N ALA A 76 -9.76 23.37 -14.65
CA ALA A 76 -8.42 23.48 -14.10
C ALA A 76 -7.89 22.10 -13.64
N PRO A 77 -6.56 21.89 -13.61
CA PRO A 77 -5.99 20.66 -13.07
C PRO A 77 -6.33 20.43 -11.59
N LEU A 78 -6.44 19.17 -11.18
CA LEU A 78 -6.84 18.78 -9.82
C LEU A 78 -5.90 19.36 -8.76
N HIS A 79 -4.59 19.35 -9.03
CA HIS A 79 -3.61 19.89 -8.08
C HIS A 79 -3.80 21.40 -7.83
N ILE A 80 -4.29 22.17 -8.81
CA ILE A 80 -4.58 23.60 -8.63
C ILE A 80 -5.80 23.76 -7.70
N PHE A 81 -6.87 23.01 -7.95
CA PHE A 81 -8.08 23.04 -7.12
C PHE A 81 -7.79 22.68 -5.67
N VAL A 82 -7.06 21.59 -5.44
CA VAL A 82 -6.65 21.16 -4.09
C VAL A 82 -5.72 22.20 -3.44
N GLY A 83 -4.84 22.83 -4.20
CA GLY A 83 -3.96 23.89 -3.72
C GLY A 83 -4.71 25.09 -3.16
N HIS A 84 -5.80 25.52 -3.81
CA HIS A 84 -6.65 26.61 -3.31
C HIS A 84 -7.31 26.25 -1.97
N ILE A 85 -7.75 24.99 -1.79
CA ILE A 85 -8.36 24.54 -0.53
C ILE A 85 -7.31 24.51 0.59
N LEU A 86 -6.16 23.86 0.35
CA LEU A 86 -5.12 23.70 1.37
C LEU A 86 -4.50 25.04 1.81
N SER A 87 -4.46 26.03 0.91
CA SER A 87 -3.92 27.35 1.21
C SER A 87 -4.87 28.24 2.01
N ALA A 88 -6.14 27.86 2.16
CA ALA A 88 -7.19 28.76 2.66
C ALA A 88 -7.39 28.77 4.19
N ASN A 89 -6.86 27.78 4.93
CA ASN A 89 -7.04 27.68 6.39
C ASN A 89 -5.73 27.62 7.19
N GLY A 90 -4.57 27.56 6.52
CA GLY A 90 -3.27 27.45 7.20
C GLY A 90 -3.05 26.13 7.94
N TYR A 91 -3.83 25.08 7.63
CA TYR A 91 -3.68 23.74 8.23
C TYR A 91 -2.35 23.09 7.84
N ALA A 92 -1.91 23.30 6.60
CA ALA A 92 -0.70 22.73 6.05
C ALA A 92 0.39 23.80 5.89
N SER A 93 1.65 23.40 6.13
CA SER A 93 2.80 24.23 5.78
C SER A 93 2.95 24.37 4.26
N ALA A 94 3.59 25.44 3.79
CA ALA A 94 3.86 25.64 2.36
C ALA A 94 4.64 24.45 1.74
N LYS A 95 5.48 23.78 2.53
CA LYS A 95 6.19 22.57 2.10
C LYS A 95 5.22 21.38 1.92
N GLU A 96 4.37 21.10 2.90
CA GLU A 96 3.38 20.01 2.81
C GLU A 96 2.41 20.21 1.65
N ILE A 97 1.97 21.45 1.41
CA ILE A 97 1.15 21.80 0.26
C ILE A 97 1.92 21.47 -1.02
N LYS A 98 3.13 22.01 -1.20
CA LYS A 98 3.94 21.79 -2.40
C LYS A 98 4.18 20.30 -2.66
N ASP A 99 4.57 19.54 -1.64
CA ASP A 99 4.85 18.11 -1.76
C ASP A 99 3.58 17.33 -2.12
N THR A 100 2.43 17.69 -1.54
CA THR A 100 1.13 17.09 -1.86
C THR A 100 0.71 17.38 -3.31
N LEU A 101 0.82 18.64 -3.75
CA LEU A 101 0.44 19.02 -5.11
C LEU A 101 1.33 18.36 -6.15
N ALA A 102 2.63 18.22 -5.87
CA ALA A 102 3.55 17.48 -6.74
C ALA A 102 3.10 16.02 -6.90
N VAL A 103 2.66 15.38 -5.81
CA VAL A 103 2.12 14.02 -5.87
C VAL A 103 0.84 13.96 -6.71
N ILE A 104 -0.11 14.88 -6.52
CA ILE A 104 -1.36 14.92 -7.31
C ILE A 104 -1.06 15.05 -8.80
N ALA A 105 -0.13 15.95 -9.17
CA ALA A 105 0.27 16.16 -10.56
C ALA A 105 0.84 14.89 -11.22
N THR A 106 1.43 13.96 -10.45
CA THR A 106 1.95 12.70 -11.02
C THR A 106 0.86 11.76 -11.54
N PHE A 107 -0.37 11.86 -11.01
CA PHE A 107 -1.45 10.92 -11.32
C PHE A 107 -2.73 11.55 -11.87
N GLU A 108 -2.84 12.87 -11.93
CA GLU A 108 -4.07 13.52 -12.41
C GLU A 108 -4.44 13.16 -13.86
N ASN A 109 -3.45 12.84 -14.69
CA ASN A 109 -3.63 12.42 -16.09
C ASN A 109 -3.55 10.89 -16.27
N LYS A 110 -3.58 10.12 -15.18
CA LYS A 110 -3.52 8.66 -15.20
C LYS A 110 -4.92 8.07 -15.21
N THR A 111 -5.04 6.93 -15.87
CA THR A 111 -6.28 6.13 -15.88
C THR A 111 -6.67 5.72 -14.47
N GLU A 112 -7.94 5.37 -14.26
CA GLU A 112 -8.40 4.87 -12.96
C GLU A 112 -7.63 3.62 -12.52
N ALA A 113 -7.33 2.72 -13.47
CA ALA A 113 -6.54 1.51 -13.21
C ALA A 113 -5.14 1.83 -12.67
N GLU A 114 -4.44 2.77 -13.30
CA GLU A 114 -3.11 3.22 -12.87
C GLU A 114 -3.18 3.91 -11.50
N ARG A 115 -4.22 4.71 -11.25
CA ARG A 115 -4.41 5.39 -9.96
C ARG A 115 -4.62 4.39 -8.82
N LYS A 116 -5.48 3.39 -9.00
CA LYS A 116 -5.69 2.29 -8.05
C LYS A 116 -4.40 1.50 -7.81
N LYS A 117 -3.65 1.17 -8.87
CA LYS A 117 -2.33 0.52 -8.74
C LYS A 117 -1.35 1.37 -7.91
N MET A 118 -1.23 2.66 -8.20
CA MET A 118 -0.35 3.56 -7.44
C MET A 118 -0.75 3.68 -5.97
N ARG A 119 -2.05 3.67 -5.68
CA ARG A 119 -2.56 3.64 -4.31
C ARG A 119 -2.12 2.37 -3.58
N ALA A 120 -2.31 1.21 -4.19
CA ALA A 120 -1.88 -0.08 -3.64
C ALA A 120 -0.35 -0.14 -3.45
N ASP A 121 0.43 0.28 -4.44
CA ASP A 121 1.90 0.36 -4.37
C ASP A 121 2.37 1.27 -3.22
N ARG A 122 1.65 2.36 -2.93
CA ARG A 122 1.95 3.24 -1.79
C ARG A 122 1.59 2.61 -0.44
N LEU A 123 0.50 1.86 -0.36
CA LEU A 123 0.14 1.12 0.85
C LEU A 123 1.21 0.06 1.15
N MET A 124 1.70 -0.64 0.13
CA MET A 124 2.84 -1.56 0.24
C MET A 124 4.09 -0.88 0.79
N ASN A 125 4.45 0.30 0.25
CA ASN A 125 5.62 1.05 0.71
C ASN A 125 5.51 1.61 2.14
N LYS A 126 4.29 1.68 2.67
CA LYS A 126 4.00 2.09 4.06
C LYS A 126 3.76 0.90 4.99
N ASP A 127 4.04 -0.31 4.50
CA ASP A 127 3.86 -1.57 5.24
C ASP A 127 2.41 -1.85 5.69
N LYS A 128 1.43 -1.21 5.04
CA LYS A 128 0.00 -1.46 5.21
C LYS A 128 -0.42 -2.61 4.31
N LEU A 129 0.01 -3.82 4.65
CA LEU A 129 -0.11 -4.98 3.76
C LEU A 129 -1.54 -5.41 3.52
N VAL A 130 -2.40 -5.41 4.56
CA VAL A 130 -3.81 -5.81 4.42
C VAL A 130 -4.57 -4.86 3.51
N ASP A 131 -4.40 -3.54 3.72
CA ASP A 131 -4.99 -2.52 2.84
C ASP A 131 -4.47 -2.65 1.39
N ALA A 132 -3.16 -2.92 1.22
CA ALA A 132 -2.58 -3.09 -0.10
C ALA A 132 -3.14 -4.33 -0.82
N ILE A 133 -3.28 -5.45 -0.13
CA ILE A 133 -3.89 -6.68 -0.67
C ILE A 133 -5.31 -6.37 -1.14
N TYR A 134 -6.13 -5.74 -0.30
CA TYR A 134 -7.49 -5.37 -0.66
C TYR A 134 -7.54 -4.48 -1.93
N GLU A 135 -6.69 -3.46 -2.02
CA GLU A 135 -6.65 -2.57 -3.19
C GLU A 135 -6.16 -3.29 -4.47
N TYR A 136 -5.21 -4.23 -4.36
CA TYR A 136 -4.79 -5.02 -5.52
C TYR A 136 -5.87 -6.02 -5.96
N GLU A 137 -6.50 -6.72 -5.03
CA GLU A 137 -7.58 -7.67 -5.34
C GLU A 137 -8.78 -6.96 -5.97
N THR A 138 -9.19 -5.82 -5.41
CA THR A 138 -10.27 -5.02 -5.98
C THR A 138 -9.90 -4.46 -7.35
N LEU A 139 -8.66 -4.00 -7.55
CA LEU A 139 -8.17 -3.59 -8.87
C LEU A 139 -8.25 -4.73 -9.89
N LEU A 140 -7.85 -5.95 -9.52
CA LEU A 140 -7.87 -7.11 -10.41
C LEU A 140 -9.28 -7.64 -10.69
N ALA A 141 -10.20 -7.49 -9.74
CA ALA A 141 -11.60 -7.90 -9.88
C ALA A 141 -12.45 -6.90 -10.69
N ASP A 142 -12.05 -5.63 -10.74
CA ASP A 142 -12.78 -4.57 -11.42
C ASP A 142 -12.70 -4.71 -12.95
N GLU A 143 -13.77 -4.30 -13.64
CA GLU A 143 -13.82 -4.21 -15.10
C GLU A 143 -12.73 -3.28 -15.64
N VAL A 144 -12.33 -2.29 -14.82
CA VAL A 144 -11.22 -1.39 -15.11
C VAL A 144 -9.89 -2.14 -15.33
N ALA A 145 -9.69 -3.31 -14.74
CA ALA A 145 -8.48 -4.12 -14.99
C ALA A 145 -8.36 -4.53 -16.47
N LYS A 146 -9.48 -4.69 -17.19
CA LYS A 146 -9.48 -5.03 -18.62
C LYS A 146 -8.93 -3.92 -19.51
N THR A 147 -8.89 -2.69 -19.00
CA THR A 147 -8.29 -1.54 -19.72
C THR A 147 -6.77 -1.47 -19.54
N MET A 148 -6.21 -2.26 -18.62
CA MET A 148 -4.79 -2.26 -18.30
C MET A 148 -4.01 -3.11 -19.31
N PRO A 149 -2.78 -2.70 -19.70
CA PRO A 149 -1.90 -3.57 -20.48
C PRO A 149 -1.61 -4.87 -19.72
N LYS A 150 -1.65 -6.02 -20.43
CA LYS A 150 -1.45 -7.35 -19.81
C LYS A 150 -0.15 -7.45 -18.98
N VAL A 151 0.93 -6.81 -19.44
CA VAL A 151 2.20 -6.77 -18.68
C VAL A 151 2.02 -6.05 -17.34
N THR A 152 1.28 -4.93 -17.33
CA THR A 152 0.99 -4.16 -16.12
C THR A 152 0.04 -4.92 -15.19
N GLU A 153 -0.94 -5.65 -15.72
CA GLU A 153 -1.77 -6.57 -14.93
C GLU A 153 -0.91 -7.65 -14.26
N GLY A 154 0.06 -8.22 -14.98
CA GLY A 154 1.05 -9.13 -14.41
C GLY A 154 1.90 -8.51 -13.30
N ASP A 155 2.24 -7.22 -13.41
CA ASP A 155 2.95 -6.49 -12.35
C ASP A 155 2.09 -6.28 -11.10
N VAL A 156 0.76 -6.13 -11.26
CA VAL A 156 -0.18 -6.07 -10.13
C VAL A 156 -0.21 -7.41 -9.41
N TYR A 157 -0.35 -8.53 -10.14
CA TYR A 157 -0.26 -9.87 -9.56
C TYR A 157 1.08 -10.11 -8.85
N HIS A 158 2.20 -9.63 -9.42
CA HIS A 158 3.50 -9.74 -8.79
C HIS A 158 3.54 -9.02 -7.43
N ASN A 159 3.06 -7.77 -7.38
CA ASN A 159 3.06 -7.00 -6.14
C ASN A 159 2.10 -7.59 -5.10
N LEU A 160 0.96 -8.14 -5.52
CA LEU A 160 0.05 -8.89 -4.66
C LEU A 160 0.71 -10.14 -4.08
N GLY A 161 1.45 -10.91 -4.90
CA GLY A 161 2.24 -12.06 -4.44
C GLY A 161 3.32 -11.67 -3.43
N CYS A 162 3.97 -10.51 -3.62
CA CYS A 162 4.90 -9.95 -2.65
C CYS A 162 4.21 -9.59 -1.33
N ALA A 163 3.00 -9.03 -1.37
CA ALA A 163 2.21 -8.71 -0.17
C ALA A 163 1.87 -9.99 0.62
N PHE A 164 1.36 -11.03 -0.05
CA PHE A 164 1.09 -12.33 0.56
C PHE A 164 2.35 -12.98 1.14
N SER A 165 3.48 -12.93 0.41
CA SER A 165 4.76 -13.47 0.88
C SER A 165 5.24 -12.81 2.17
N ARG A 166 5.04 -11.49 2.31
CA ARG A 166 5.38 -10.75 3.53
C ARG A 166 4.50 -11.10 4.74
N LEU A 167 3.32 -11.69 4.49
CA LEU A 167 2.43 -12.24 5.51
C LEU A 167 2.59 -13.77 5.68
N PHE A 168 3.62 -14.37 5.07
CA PHE A 168 3.89 -15.82 5.07
C PHE A 168 2.78 -16.68 4.43
N LEU A 169 1.91 -16.05 3.62
CA LEU A 169 0.85 -16.71 2.85
C LEU A 169 1.40 -17.21 1.52
N PHE A 170 2.27 -18.22 1.59
CA PHE A 170 3.08 -18.65 0.44
C PHE A 170 2.26 -19.37 -0.65
N ASP A 171 1.17 -20.05 -0.30
CA ASP A 171 0.31 -20.71 -1.27
C ASP A 171 -0.44 -19.69 -2.15
N GLU A 172 -0.95 -18.63 -1.53
CA GLU A 172 -1.57 -17.48 -2.19
C GLU A 172 -0.53 -16.72 -3.02
N ALA A 173 0.67 -16.51 -2.47
CA ALA A 173 1.76 -15.85 -3.18
C ALA A 173 2.16 -16.62 -4.45
N MET A 174 2.28 -17.95 -4.40
CA MET A 174 2.59 -18.77 -5.57
C MET A 174 1.53 -18.61 -6.66
N LYS A 175 0.24 -18.66 -6.32
CA LYS A 175 -0.84 -18.44 -7.31
C LYS A 175 -0.69 -17.07 -7.98
N CYS A 176 -0.40 -16.03 -7.19
CA CYS A 176 -0.19 -14.68 -7.70
C CYS A 176 1.04 -14.58 -8.60
N PHE A 177 2.18 -15.16 -8.21
CA PHE A 177 3.40 -15.12 -9.02
C PHE A 177 3.28 -15.96 -10.30
N ASP A 178 2.53 -17.06 -10.29
CA ASP A 178 2.21 -17.85 -11.48
C ASP A 178 1.37 -17.02 -12.46
N GLU A 179 0.32 -16.35 -11.98
CA GLU A 179 -0.48 -15.43 -12.80
C GLU A 179 0.31 -14.21 -13.29
N ALA A 180 1.23 -13.69 -12.47
CA ALA A 180 2.13 -12.60 -12.82
C ALA A 180 3.03 -13.01 -13.99
N TYR A 181 3.74 -14.13 -13.86
CA TYR A 181 4.70 -14.58 -14.87
C TYR A 181 4.02 -14.91 -16.20
N LYS A 182 2.85 -15.58 -16.17
CA LYS A 182 2.03 -15.82 -17.38
C LYS A 182 1.74 -14.54 -18.19
N ARG A 183 1.62 -13.40 -17.51
CA ARG A 183 1.26 -12.11 -18.10
C ARG A 183 2.45 -11.23 -18.45
N ASN A 184 3.38 -11.05 -17.52
CA ASN A 184 4.50 -10.11 -17.67
C ASN A 184 5.79 -10.77 -18.21
N GLN A 185 5.91 -12.10 -18.12
CA GLN A 185 7.10 -12.87 -18.52
C GLN A 185 8.41 -12.36 -17.92
N LYS A 186 8.36 -11.70 -16.76
CA LYS A 186 9.54 -11.16 -16.08
C LYS A 186 10.23 -12.24 -15.24
N LYS A 187 11.54 -12.41 -15.43
CA LYS A 187 12.37 -13.35 -14.63
C LYS A 187 12.20 -13.16 -13.12
N GLN A 188 12.01 -11.92 -12.66
CA GLN A 188 11.74 -11.62 -11.26
C GLN A 188 10.46 -12.29 -10.74
N SER A 189 9.38 -12.34 -11.53
CA SER A 189 8.13 -12.99 -11.12
C SER A 189 8.31 -14.51 -11.01
N LEU A 190 9.03 -15.13 -11.95
CA LEU A 190 9.38 -16.54 -11.89
C LEU A 190 10.28 -16.87 -10.69
N HIS A 191 11.28 -16.04 -10.39
CA HIS A 191 12.13 -16.24 -9.21
C HIS A 191 11.32 -16.16 -7.92
N CYS A 192 10.45 -15.16 -7.78
CA CYS A 192 9.57 -15.04 -6.62
C CYS A 192 8.62 -16.23 -6.46
N LEU A 193 8.09 -16.79 -7.56
CA LEU A 193 7.31 -18.02 -7.54
C LEU A 193 8.10 -19.19 -6.92
N LEU A 194 9.34 -19.40 -7.38
CA LEU A 194 10.20 -20.48 -6.89
C LEU A 194 10.67 -20.24 -5.44
N TYR A 195 10.92 -18.98 -5.06
CA TYR A 195 11.19 -18.62 -3.67
C TYR A 195 10.00 -18.94 -2.77
N ALA A 196 8.78 -18.58 -3.17
CA ALA A 196 7.57 -18.86 -2.41
C ALA A 196 7.36 -20.37 -2.20
N ALA A 197 7.50 -21.18 -3.25
CA ALA A 197 7.43 -22.65 -3.14
C ALA A 197 8.47 -23.21 -2.16
N ARG A 198 9.70 -22.69 -2.21
CA ARG A 198 10.78 -23.13 -1.33
C ARG A 198 10.52 -22.73 0.13
N CYS A 199 9.99 -21.53 0.38
CA CYS A 199 9.60 -21.05 1.70
C CYS A 199 8.41 -21.81 2.28
N ALA A 200 7.45 -22.21 1.43
CA ALA A 200 6.34 -23.11 1.78
C ALA A 200 6.81 -24.53 2.13
N LYS A 201 8.07 -24.87 1.85
CA LYS A 201 8.62 -26.24 1.91
C LYS A 201 7.88 -27.22 0.99
N ASP A 202 7.24 -26.71 -0.06
CA ASP A 202 6.55 -27.53 -1.05
C ASP A 202 7.49 -27.86 -2.22
N LYS A 203 8.19 -28.99 -2.08
CA LYS A 203 9.07 -29.49 -3.14
C LYS A 203 8.29 -29.89 -4.39
N GLY A 204 7.06 -30.39 -4.24
CA GLY A 204 6.23 -30.83 -5.35
C GLY A 204 5.87 -29.67 -6.26
N ALA A 205 5.36 -28.57 -5.67
CA ALA A 205 5.06 -27.35 -6.41
C ALA A 205 6.32 -26.74 -7.05
N PHE A 206 7.46 -26.73 -6.34
CA PHE A 206 8.73 -26.24 -6.89
C PHE A 206 9.13 -27.00 -8.16
N ASP A 207 9.16 -28.34 -8.09
CA ASP A 207 9.55 -29.20 -9.21
C ASP A 207 8.54 -29.08 -10.38
N GLU A 208 7.24 -28.92 -10.07
CA GLU A 208 6.19 -28.66 -11.06
C GLU A 208 6.43 -27.34 -11.81
N TYR A 209 6.67 -26.23 -11.11
CA TYR A 209 6.91 -24.93 -11.74
C TYR A 209 8.20 -24.90 -12.55
N VAL A 210 9.25 -25.57 -12.08
CA VAL A 210 10.51 -25.74 -12.83
C VAL A 210 10.25 -26.45 -14.16
N ALA A 211 9.50 -27.55 -14.14
CA ALA A 211 9.15 -28.29 -15.35
C ALA A 211 8.22 -27.49 -16.28
N LYS A 212 7.18 -26.86 -15.71
CA LYS A 212 6.18 -26.06 -16.44
C LYS A 212 6.80 -24.91 -17.23
N TYR A 213 7.77 -24.21 -16.62
CA TYR A 213 8.41 -23.04 -17.21
C TYR A 213 9.78 -23.33 -17.83
N LEU A 214 10.19 -24.60 -17.90
CA LEU A 214 11.46 -25.03 -18.49
C LEU A 214 12.66 -24.28 -17.91
N VAL A 215 12.65 -24.10 -16.58
CA VAL A 215 13.66 -23.29 -15.88
C VAL A 215 15.02 -23.96 -16.00
N SER A 216 16.02 -23.18 -16.41
CA SER A 216 17.37 -23.70 -16.62
C SER A 216 18.03 -24.14 -15.30
N LYS A 217 18.96 -25.09 -15.38
CA LYS A 217 19.71 -25.54 -14.19
C LYS A 217 20.44 -24.39 -13.50
N ASP A 218 21.02 -23.47 -14.28
CA ASP A 218 21.74 -22.32 -13.76
C ASP A 218 20.81 -21.38 -12.96
N GLU A 219 19.56 -21.18 -13.41
CA GLU A 219 18.56 -20.39 -12.68
C GLU A 219 18.05 -21.10 -11.42
N ILE A 220 17.89 -22.42 -11.47
CA ILE A 220 17.57 -23.22 -10.28
C ILE A 220 18.67 -23.07 -9.23
N ASP A 221 19.93 -23.21 -9.63
CA ASP A 221 21.08 -23.07 -8.74
C ASP A 221 21.17 -21.64 -8.17
N GLU A 222 20.89 -20.61 -8.98
CA GLU A 222 20.78 -19.21 -8.54
C GLU A 222 19.71 -19.04 -7.45
N VAL A 223 18.50 -19.55 -7.69
CA VAL A 223 17.37 -19.46 -6.77
C VAL A 223 17.68 -20.17 -5.44
N LEU A 224 18.18 -21.41 -5.51
CA LEU A 224 18.51 -22.20 -4.32
C LEU A 224 19.64 -21.56 -3.52
N LYS A 225 20.64 -20.98 -4.20
CA LYS A 225 21.73 -20.25 -3.55
C LYS A 225 21.21 -19.05 -2.77
N VAL A 226 20.34 -18.23 -3.37
CA VAL A 226 19.76 -17.06 -2.69
C VAL A 226 19.01 -17.48 -1.43
N VAL A 227 18.16 -18.50 -1.51
CA VAL A 227 17.43 -19.00 -0.33
C VAL A 227 18.41 -19.48 0.75
N SER A 228 19.42 -20.27 0.36
CA SER A 228 20.41 -20.80 1.30
C SER A 228 21.18 -19.70 2.04
N LEU A 229 21.56 -18.62 1.34
CA LEU A 229 22.27 -17.47 1.92
C LEU A 229 21.40 -16.72 2.91
N VAL A 230 20.10 -16.56 2.63
CA VAL A 230 19.18 -15.89 3.55
C VAL A 230 18.92 -16.74 4.78
N THR A 231 18.74 -18.06 4.63
CA THR A 231 18.53 -18.97 5.77
C THR A 231 19.76 -19.17 6.64
N ALA A 232 20.96 -18.88 6.12
CA ALA A 232 22.23 -18.98 6.86
C ALA A 232 22.62 -17.67 7.56
N ARG A 233 21.72 -16.70 7.70
CA ARG A 233 21.98 -15.48 8.47
C ARG A 233 22.12 -15.81 9.96
N GLU A 234 23.04 -15.14 10.62
CA GLU A 234 23.41 -15.37 12.03
C GLU A 234 22.19 -15.36 12.95
N ASN A 235 21.30 -14.38 12.81
CA ASN A 235 20.07 -14.28 13.60
C ASN A 235 19.11 -15.46 13.43
N ILE A 236 19.06 -16.10 12.24
CA ILE A 236 18.23 -17.28 12.00
C ILE A 236 18.88 -18.52 12.63
N ILE A 237 20.19 -18.67 12.47
CA ILE A 237 20.95 -19.78 13.05
C ILE A 237 20.93 -19.71 14.58
N GLU A 238 21.06 -18.52 15.17
CA GLU A 238 20.94 -18.29 16.60
C GLU A 238 19.56 -18.70 17.12
N PHE A 239 18.49 -18.32 16.40
CA PHE A 239 17.13 -18.72 16.76
C PHE A 239 16.96 -20.24 16.70
N ASP A 240 17.41 -20.89 15.62
CA ASP A 240 17.35 -22.35 15.46
C ASP A 240 18.16 -23.07 16.55
N THR A 241 19.32 -22.52 16.92
CA THR A 241 20.17 -23.06 17.99
C THR A 241 19.47 -22.95 19.35
N ALA A 242 18.88 -21.79 19.65
CA ALA A 242 18.12 -21.58 20.88
C ALA A 242 16.90 -22.51 20.99
N ILE A 243 16.20 -22.79 19.87
CA ILE A 243 15.13 -23.79 19.83
C ILE A 243 15.68 -25.20 20.13
N ASN A 244 16.81 -25.57 19.53
CA ASN A 244 17.42 -26.88 19.78
C ASN A 244 17.88 -27.05 21.24
N GLU A 245 18.45 -26.01 21.85
CA GLU A 245 18.82 -26.01 23.28
C GLU A 245 17.59 -26.11 24.18
N LEU A 246 16.50 -25.41 23.85
CA LEU A 246 15.23 -25.50 24.58
C LEU A 246 14.68 -26.94 24.62
N VAL A 247 14.79 -27.67 23.50
CA VAL A 247 14.22 -29.02 23.34
C VAL A 247 15.12 -30.09 23.96
N ASN A 248 16.45 -29.94 23.86
CA ASN A 248 17.40 -31.01 24.13
C ASN A 248 18.31 -30.81 25.34
N ASP A 249 18.40 -29.61 25.92
CA ASP A 249 19.32 -29.28 27.03
C ASP A 249 18.57 -28.60 28.20
N GLU A 250 18.18 -29.40 29.19
CA GLU A 250 17.48 -28.91 30.39
C GLU A 250 18.29 -27.86 31.17
N GLY A 251 19.63 -27.92 31.13
CA GLY A 251 20.50 -26.99 31.84
C GLY A 251 20.60 -25.60 31.19
N LYS A 252 20.26 -25.48 29.90
CA LYS A 252 20.26 -24.22 29.15
C LYS A 252 18.87 -23.67 28.89
N ARG A 253 17.84 -24.37 29.32
CA ARG A 253 16.44 -24.06 29.01
C ARG A 253 16.03 -22.63 29.41
N GLU A 254 16.43 -22.16 30.59
CA GLU A 254 16.09 -20.80 31.04
C GLU A 254 16.71 -19.72 30.14
N ASN A 255 17.98 -19.88 29.77
CA ASN A 255 18.67 -18.96 28.87
C ASN A 255 18.06 -18.97 27.46
N ALA A 256 17.74 -20.16 26.95
CA ALA A 256 17.07 -20.32 25.66
C ALA A 256 15.68 -19.64 25.64
N ILE A 257 14.87 -19.81 26.71
CA ILE A 257 13.57 -19.14 26.85
C ILE A 257 13.73 -17.61 26.83
N SER A 258 14.71 -17.06 27.56
CA SER A 258 14.95 -15.62 27.60
C SER A 258 15.28 -15.06 26.21
N SER A 259 16.19 -15.71 25.48
CA SER A 259 16.57 -15.31 24.12
C SER A 259 15.40 -15.40 23.14
N LEU A 260 14.66 -16.52 23.15
CA LEU A 260 13.51 -16.72 22.27
C LEU A 260 12.38 -15.74 22.55
N SER A 261 12.14 -15.40 23.81
CA SER A 261 11.06 -14.48 24.20
C SER A 261 11.25 -13.08 23.61
N GLY A 262 12.48 -12.59 23.53
CA GLY A 262 12.80 -11.32 22.87
C GLY A 262 12.46 -11.36 21.38
N VAL A 263 12.98 -12.37 20.66
CA VAL A 263 12.76 -12.52 19.21
C VAL A 263 11.27 -12.69 18.88
N ILE A 264 10.56 -13.55 19.63
CA ILE A 264 9.13 -13.79 19.42
C ILE A 264 8.31 -12.52 19.67
N ARG A 265 8.66 -11.74 20.71
CA ARG A 265 7.98 -10.48 21.00
C ARG A 265 8.16 -9.50 19.85
N ASP A 266 9.39 -9.34 19.36
CA ASP A 266 9.70 -8.37 18.31
C ASP A 266 9.02 -8.76 16.99
N TRP A 267 9.04 -10.04 16.60
CA TRP A 267 8.30 -10.55 15.44
C TRP A 267 6.78 -10.40 15.60
N LYS A 268 6.25 -10.60 16.80
CA LYS A 268 4.84 -10.39 17.08
C LYS A 268 4.46 -8.92 16.92
N GLU A 269 5.26 -7.99 17.43
CA GLU A 269 5.02 -6.55 17.26
C GLU A 269 5.11 -6.14 15.79
N GLU A 270 6.10 -6.63 15.06
CA GLU A 270 6.23 -6.39 13.61
C GLU A 270 5.01 -6.92 12.85
N TYR A 271 4.62 -8.18 13.07
CA TYR A 271 3.47 -8.78 12.42
C TYR A 271 2.16 -8.06 12.74
N ILE A 272 1.96 -7.67 14.00
CA ILE A 272 0.80 -6.85 14.40
C ILE A 272 0.80 -5.52 13.64
N ASN A 273 1.95 -4.86 13.50
CA ASN A 273 2.03 -3.62 12.75
C ASN A 273 1.70 -3.79 11.26
N LEU A 274 2.15 -4.89 10.65
CA LEU A 274 1.85 -5.22 9.25
C LEU A 274 0.36 -5.52 9.00
N CYS A 275 -0.32 -6.07 10.01
CA CYS A 275 -1.72 -6.49 9.94
C CYS A 275 -2.72 -5.46 10.49
N LYS A 276 -2.26 -4.29 10.93
CA LYS A 276 -3.15 -3.21 11.40
C LYS A 276 -4.00 -2.70 10.23
N ILE A 277 -5.32 -2.71 10.45
CA ILE A 277 -6.35 -2.10 9.59
C ILE A 277 -6.67 -0.72 10.18
#